data_AF-A0A6C0RJ27-F1
#
_entry.id   AF-A0A6C0RJ27-F1
#
_cell.length_a   1.000
_cell.length_b   1.000
_cell.length_c   1.000
_cell.angle_alpha   90.00
_cell.angle_beta   90.00
_cell.angle_gamma   90.00
#
_symmetry.space_group_name_H-M   'P 1'
#
loop_
_entity.id
_entity.type
_entity.pdbx_description
1 polymer ?
#
loop_
_entity_poly.entity_id
_entity_poly.type
_entity_poly.pdbx_seq_one_letter_code
_entity_poly.pdbx_strand_id
1 'polypeptide(L)'
;MKKYLIYIILVTFSAGLFYSCEEEYTSTLNLDADVKIQSFSVEGTEGEINEKNKTITVTIESGSNIDLSNISPEVVLPEGAVITPEITSNMDFSNPIDFTIVNGDVYSVYTISVTEQFFIGFLGTATNVSGITEDDQQAAAEWFFANYDNGKYISFDAIKNGEVDLNDFRVLWWYNDSERDLPAIAHDATVLNKMNEYYQNGGNLLFNGYACGYFWTLGRLTNTYNMVIGDGAGFENGDTWAIGATIGAHDMTSHPIYNGITFNQDGDGYQWVPIIGPGYREDHNYVIVEAAGYHGYGNGDENAYAAFTSANKVRWLGVWGGIRDYFMAGVMELLPTDEYQGKAIYQGIGGFEFNQNAAGELNPDGVNPYQSNINLITKNSLNYLSQKK
;
A
#
# COMPACT_ATOMS: atom_id res chain seq x y z
N MET A 1 -46.54 -87.52 -8.75
CA MET A 1 -45.86 -86.89 -9.90
C MET A 1 -45.72 -85.37 -9.80
N LYS A 2 -46.69 -84.60 -9.27
CA LYS A 2 -46.58 -83.12 -9.16
C LYS A 2 -45.51 -82.59 -8.19
N LYS A 3 -45.17 -83.31 -7.10
CA LYS A 3 -44.16 -82.83 -6.12
C LYS A 3 -42.71 -82.95 -6.59
N TYR A 4 -42.38 -83.91 -7.47
CA TYR A 4 -41.02 -84.09 -7.98
C TYR A 4 -40.67 -83.12 -9.12
N LEU A 5 -41.67 -82.61 -9.85
CA LEU A 5 -41.46 -81.63 -10.91
C LEU A 5 -41.03 -80.25 -10.36
N ILE A 6 -41.53 -79.87 -9.17
CA ILE A 6 -41.18 -78.60 -8.52
C ILE A 6 -39.74 -78.60 -8.00
N TYR A 7 -39.27 -79.73 -7.46
CA TYR A 7 -37.88 -79.84 -7.01
C TYR A 7 -36.87 -79.84 -8.16
N ILE A 8 -37.21 -80.40 -9.32
CA ILE A 8 -36.31 -80.40 -10.49
C ILE A 8 -36.19 -79.01 -11.12
N ILE A 9 -37.27 -78.20 -11.11
CA ILE A 9 -37.25 -76.80 -11.57
C ILE A 9 -36.49 -75.90 -10.59
N LEU A 10 -36.59 -76.14 -9.27
CA LEU A 10 -35.83 -75.37 -8.27
C LEU A 10 -34.31 -75.66 -8.32
N VAL A 11 -33.92 -76.92 -8.52
CA VAL A 11 -32.50 -77.32 -8.56
C VAL A 11 -31.81 -76.83 -9.85
N THR A 12 -32.53 -76.74 -10.98
CA THR A 12 -31.99 -76.17 -12.23
C THR A 12 -31.94 -74.65 -12.24
N PHE A 13 -32.84 -73.96 -11.51
CA PHE A 13 -32.77 -72.50 -11.36
C PHE A 13 -31.64 -72.05 -10.41
N SER A 14 -31.30 -72.86 -9.39
CA SER A 14 -30.17 -72.58 -8.48
C SER A 14 -28.80 -72.91 -9.07
N ALA A 15 -28.71 -73.72 -10.12
CA ALA A 15 -27.44 -74.06 -10.78
C ALA A 15 -27.03 -73.05 -11.87
N GLY A 16 -27.95 -72.19 -12.33
CA GLY A 16 -27.69 -71.17 -13.34
C GLY A 16 -27.20 -69.81 -12.81
N LEU A 17 -27.22 -69.60 -11.49
CA LEU A 17 -26.87 -68.31 -10.87
C LEU A 17 -25.38 -68.14 -10.50
N PHE A 18 -24.53 -69.13 -10.81
CA PHE A 18 -23.10 -69.07 -10.52
C PHE A 18 -22.20 -68.96 -11.76
N TYR A 19 -22.77 -68.73 -12.95
CA TYR A 19 -22.03 -68.18 -14.08
C TYR A 19 -22.21 -66.66 -14.12
N SER A 20 -21.89 -66.00 -13.00
CA SER A 20 -21.41 -64.63 -13.07
C SER A 20 -19.94 -64.75 -13.39
N CYS A 21 -19.52 -64.36 -14.60
CA CYS A 21 -18.13 -63.99 -14.79
C CYS A 21 -17.83 -62.88 -13.77
N GLU A 22 -17.12 -63.20 -12.70
CA GLU A 22 -16.27 -62.21 -12.05
C GLU A 22 -15.18 -61.88 -13.07
N GLU A 23 -15.48 -60.98 -14.02
CA GLU A 23 -14.41 -60.21 -14.63
C GLU A 23 -13.87 -59.33 -13.50
N GLU A 24 -12.76 -59.78 -12.92
CA GLU A 24 -11.96 -59.02 -11.97
C GLU A 24 -11.47 -57.77 -12.71
N TYR A 25 -12.20 -56.66 -12.60
CA TYR A 25 -11.80 -55.37 -13.14
C TYR A 25 -10.59 -54.86 -12.34
N THR A 26 -9.39 -55.31 -12.71
CA THR A 26 -8.14 -54.68 -12.28
C THR A 26 -7.98 -53.40 -13.09
N SER A 27 -8.30 -52.26 -12.50
CA SER A 27 -8.04 -50.95 -13.10
C SER A 27 -6.55 -50.84 -13.46
N THR A 28 -6.25 -50.47 -14.71
CA THR A 28 -4.87 -50.16 -15.15
C THR A 28 -4.43 -48.76 -14.75
N LEU A 29 -5.29 -47.99 -14.06
CA LEU A 29 -4.99 -46.63 -13.65
C LEU A 29 -3.95 -46.62 -12.53
N ASN A 30 -2.89 -45.84 -12.71
CA ASN A 30 -1.88 -45.59 -11.69
C ASN A 30 -2.33 -44.45 -10.78
N LEU A 31 -3.02 -44.81 -9.69
CA LEU A 31 -3.57 -43.85 -8.73
C LEU A 31 -2.65 -43.56 -7.54
N ASP A 32 -1.55 -44.30 -7.40
CA ASP A 32 -0.62 -44.20 -6.27
C ASP A 32 0.64 -43.36 -6.60
N ALA A 33 0.70 -42.76 -7.78
CA ALA A 33 1.84 -41.95 -8.21
C ALA A 33 1.94 -40.65 -7.38
N ASP A 34 3.18 -40.23 -7.08
CA ASP A 34 3.41 -38.99 -6.34
C ASP A 34 3.36 -37.79 -7.28
N VAL A 35 2.59 -36.78 -6.87
CA VAL A 35 2.34 -35.52 -7.60
C VAL A 35 2.67 -34.29 -6.75
N LYS A 36 3.41 -34.48 -5.65
CA LYS A 36 3.82 -33.41 -4.76
C LYS A 36 5.10 -32.75 -5.26
N ILE A 37 5.14 -31.42 -5.25
CA ILE A 37 6.39 -30.68 -5.45
C ILE A 37 7.30 -30.95 -4.24
N GLN A 38 8.53 -31.38 -4.46
CA GLN A 38 9.49 -31.70 -3.39
C GLN A 38 10.22 -30.45 -2.91
N SER A 39 10.60 -29.58 -3.84
CA SER A 39 11.11 -28.24 -3.55
C SER A 39 10.80 -27.30 -4.71
N PHE A 40 10.72 -26.01 -4.38
CA PHE A 40 10.63 -24.93 -5.33
C PHE A 40 11.42 -23.75 -4.77
N SER A 41 12.30 -23.14 -5.56
CA SER A 41 13.12 -22.01 -5.14
C SER A 41 13.24 -20.97 -6.24
N VAL A 42 13.46 -19.72 -5.84
CA VAL A 42 13.73 -18.59 -6.74
C VAL A 42 14.95 -17.86 -6.22
N GLU A 43 15.96 -17.64 -7.08
CA GLU A 43 17.19 -16.91 -6.72
C GLU A 43 17.84 -17.43 -5.42
N GLY A 44 17.83 -18.76 -5.23
CA GLY A 44 18.36 -19.42 -4.02
C GLY A 44 17.49 -19.32 -2.77
N THR A 45 16.33 -18.66 -2.83
CA THR A 45 15.33 -18.61 -1.75
C THR A 45 14.36 -19.77 -1.88
N GLU A 46 14.31 -20.65 -0.87
CA GLU A 46 13.36 -21.76 -0.83
C GLU A 46 11.92 -21.29 -0.56
N GLY A 47 10.95 -21.88 -1.25
CA GLY A 47 9.54 -21.64 -1.05
C GLY A 47 8.94 -22.46 0.09
N GLU A 48 8.01 -21.87 0.83
CA GLU A 48 7.20 -22.56 1.82
C GLU A 48 6.08 -23.35 1.13
N ILE A 49 6.13 -24.68 1.23
CA ILE A 49 5.14 -25.57 0.62
C ILE A 49 4.03 -25.87 1.62
N ASN A 50 2.81 -25.43 1.31
CA ASN A 50 1.60 -25.81 2.05
C ASN A 50 0.86 -26.92 1.31
N GLU A 51 1.16 -28.17 1.69
CA GLU A 51 0.58 -29.36 1.07
C GLU A 51 -0.94 -29.49 1.23
N LYS A 52 -1.50 -28.90 2.29
CA LYS A 52 -2.95 -28.95 2.55
C LYS A 52 -3.72 -28.04 1.61
N ASN A 53 -3.21 -26.83 1.39
CA ASN A 53 -3.85 -25.81 0.56
C ASN A 53 -3.35 -25.84 -0.89
N LYS A 54 -2.31 -26.62 -1.18
CA LYS A 54 -1.62 -26.68 -2.46
C LYS A 54 -1.13 -25.31 -2.93
N THR A 55 -0.47 -24.62 -2.01
CA THR A 55 0.17 -23.33 -2.29
C THR A 55 1.67 -23.41 -2.03
N ILE A 56 2.44 -22.66 -2.79
CA ILE A 56 3.87 -22.42 -2.52
C ILE A 56 4.09 -20.92 -2.49
N THR A 57 4.71 -20.42 -1.41
CA THR A 57 5.05 -19.01 -1.28
C THR A 57 6.56 -18.85 -1.16
N VAL A 58 7.15 -18.11 -2.10
CA VAL A 58 8.56 -17.68 -2.00
C VAL A 58 8.56 -16.21 -1.59
N THR A 59 9.20 -15.90 -0.47
CA THR A 59 9.34 -14.52 0.02
C THR A 59 10.81 -14.15 0.00
N ILE A 60 11.19 -13.26 -0.91
CA ILE A 60 12.57 -12.83 -1.13
C ILE A 60 12.85 -11.62 -0.25
N GLU A 61 14.01 -11.57 0.39
CA GLU A 61 14.37 -10.46 1.27
C GLU A 61 14.39 -9.10 0.55
N SER A 62 14.13 -8.03 1.32
CA SER A 62 14.10 -6.65 0.83
C SER A 62 15.43 -6.23 0.19
N GLY A 63 15.35 -5.38 -0.84
CA GLY A 63 16.53 -4.76 -1.44
C GLY A 63 17.23 -5.59 -2.53
N SER A 64 16.71 -6.79 -2.84
CA SER A 64 17.24 -7.66 -3.91
C SER A 64 17.05 -7.11 -5.33
N ASN A 65 16.29 -6.01 -5.50
CA ASN A 65 15.91 -5.44 -6.80
C ASN A 65 15.32 -6.48 -7.77
N ILE A 66 14.71 -7.54 -7.23
CA ILE A 66 14.19 -8.61 -8.06
C ILE A 66 13.05 -8.11 -8.94
N ASP A 67 13.09 -8.49 -10.22
CA ASP A 67 12.06 -8.26 -11.22
C ASP A 67 11.14 -9.47 -11.28
N LEU A 68 9.95 -9.36 -10.68
CA LEU A 68 8.97 -10.44 -10.63
C LEU A 68 8.44 -10.83 -12.02
N SER A 69 8.63 -9.98 -13.05
CA SER A 69 8.22 -10.29 -14.42
C SER A 69 9.21 -11.19 -15.17
N ASN A 70 10.38 -11.45 -14.59
CA ASN A 70 11.46 -12.19 -15.22
C ASN A 70 12.23 -13.05 -14.20
N ILE A 71 11.60 -14.14 -13.77
CA ILE A 71 12.11 -15.05 -12.74
C ILE A 71 12.56 -16.38 -13.35
N SER A 72 13.67 -16.92 -12.82
CA SER A 72 14.16 -18.26 -13.11
C SER A 72 14.01 -19.17 -11.89
N PRO A 73 12.88 -19.90 -11.74
CA PRO A 73 12.69 -20.81 -10.63
C PRO A 73 13.40 -22.14 -10.84
N GLU A 74 13.71 -22.82 -9.73
CA GLU A 74 14.17 -24.20 -9.69
C GLU A 74 13.10 -25.05 -9.02
N VAL A 75 12.81 -26.23 -9.57
CA VAL A 75 11.80 -27.16 -9.02
C VAL A 75 12.35 -28.57 -8.98
N VAL A 76 12.05 -29.29 -7.90
CA VAL A 76 12.31 -30.73 -7.79
C VAL A 76 10.98 -31.47 -7.76
N LEU A 77 10.81 -32.38 -8.72
CA LEU A 77 9.61 -33.19 -8.90
C LEU A 77 9.91 -34.68 -8.63
N PRO A 78 8.90 -35.48 -8.26
CA PRO A 78 9.03 -36.92 -8.19
C PRO A 78 9.34 -37.52 -9.56
N GLU A 79 9.98 -38.69 -9.55
CA GLU A 79 10.35 -39.40 -10.77
C GLU A 79 9.11 -39.67 -11.65
N GLY A 80 9.22 -39.35 -12.94
CA GLY A 80 8.15 -39.54 -13.92
C GLY A 80 7.07 -38.44 -13.93
N ALA A 81 7.08 -37.50 -12.98
CA ALA A 81 6.13 -36.40 -12.97
C ALA A 81 6.48 -35.31 -13.99
N VAL A 82 5.45 -34.69 -14.56
CA VAL A 82 5.55 -33.58 -15.51
C VAL A 82 4.79 -32.39 -14.93
N ILE A 83 5.41 -31.20 -14.99
CA ILE A 83 4.82 -29.93 -14.55
C ILE A 83 4.36 -29.11 -15.77
N THR A 84 3.21 -28.43 -15.65
CA THR A 84 2.67 -27.54 -16.68
C THR A 84 2.12 -26.27 -16.02
N PRO A 85 2.50 -25.05 -16.45
CA PRO A 85 3.44 -24.76 -17.54
C PRO A 85 4.85 -25.29 -17.26
N GLU A 86 5.63 -25.49 -18.33
CA GLU A 86 7.04 -25.85 -18.22
C GLU A 86 7.79 -24.71 -17.53
N ILE A 87 8.75 -25.06 -16.67
CA ILE A 87 9.61 -24.08 -15.99
C ILE A 87 10.60 -23.50 -16.99
N THR A 88 10.61 -22.18 -17.14
CA THR A 88 11.56 -21.43 -17.97
C THR A 88 12.37 -20.44 -17.13
N SER A 89 13.44 -19.88 -17.70
CA SER A 89 14.31 -18.94 -17.01
C SER A 89 13.80 -17.48 -16.99
N ASN A 90 12.54 -17.26 -17.34
CA ASN A 90 11.97 -15.92 -17.59
C ASN A 90 10.45 -15.86 -17.35
N MET A 91 9.98 -16.52 -16.29
CA MET A 91 8.56 -16.57 -15.96
C MET A 91 8.13 -15.30 -15.22
N ASP A 92 6.89 -14.84 -15.50
CA ASP A 92 6.30 -13.66 -14.88
C ASP A 92 5.43 -14.05 -13.67
N PHE A 93 5.96 -13.82 -12.47
CA PHE A 93 5.30 -13.98 -11.18
C PHE A 93 4.76 -12.66 -10.61
N SER A 94 4.54 -11.64 -11.44
CA SER A 94 3.82 -10.42 -11.02
C SER A 94 2.40 -10.75 -10.52
N ASN A 95 1.87 -11.92 -10.89
CA ASN A 95 0.69 -12.54 -10.33
C ASN A 95 0.98 -14.02 -9.99
N PRO A 96 0.22 -14.64 -9.06
CA PRO A 96 0.34 -16.07 -8.81
C PRO A 96 0.12 -16.91 -10.07
N ILE A 97 0.89 -17.98 -10.21
CA ILE A 97 0.80 -18.93 -11.33
C ILE A 97 0.33 -20.29 -10.80
N ASP A 98 -0.65 -20.90 -11.47
CA ASP A 98 -1.06 -22.27 -11.21
C ASP A 98 -0.21 -23.26 -12.04
N PHE A 99 0.39 -24.22 -11.36
CA PHE A 99 1.14 -25.33 -11.96
C PHE A 99 0.42 -26.65 -11.73
N THR A 100 0.19 -27.40 -12.80
CA THR A 100 -0.36 -28.76 -12.77
C THR A 100 0.77 -29.77 -12.83
N ILE A 101 0.85 -30.64 -11.85
CA ILE A 101 1.80 -31.75 -11.77
C ILE A 101 1.02 -33.01 -12.11
N VAL A 102 1.41 -33.72 -13.15
CA VAL A 102 0.80 -34.98 -13.58
C VAL A 102 1.82 -36.10 -13.43
N ASN A 103 1.42 -37.20 -12.81
CA ASN A 103 2.22 -38.42 -12.74
C ASN A 103 1.30 -39.64 -12.89
N GLY A 104 1.47 -40.43 -13.95
CA GLY A 104 0.54 -41.50 -14.29
C GLY A 104 -0.87 -40.96 -14.57
N ASP A 105 -1.87 -41.44 -13.82
CA ASP A 105 -3.29 -41.08 -13.97
C ASP A 105 -3.80 -40.13 -12.88
N VAL A 106 -2.89 -39.55 -12.09
CA VAL A 106 -3.19 -38.59 -11.03
C VAL A 106 -2.50 -37.26 -11.28
N TYR A 107 -3.08 -36.20 -10.72
CA TYR A 107 -2.55 -34.85 -10.81
C TYR A 107 -2.77 -34.06 -9.51
N SER A 108 -1.96 -33.03 -9.32
CA SER A 108 -2.15 -31.99 -8.31
C SER A 108 -1.94 -30.64 -8.96
N VAL A 109 -2.69 -29.63 -8.53
CA VAL A 109 -2.50 -28.23 -8.96
C VAL A 109 -1.95 -27.46 -7.77
N TYR A 110 -0.84 -26.75 -7.97
CA TYR A 110 -0.25 -25.85 -6.98
C TYR A 110 -0.34 -24.41 -7.46
N THR A 111 -0.82 -23.51 -6.61
CA THR A 111 -0.71 -22.06 -6.84
C THR A 111 0.59 -21.56 -6.23
N ILE A 112 1.48 -21.03 -7.07
CA ILE A 112 2.80 -20.54 -6.65
C ILE A 112 2.81 -19.01 -6.70
N SER A 113 3.21 -18.39 -5.59
CA SER A 113 3.37 -16.94 -5.47
C SER A 113 4.80 -16.60 -5.10
N VAL A 114 5.40 -15.67 -5.85
CA VAL A 114 6.72 -15.10 -5.53
C VAL A 114 6.48 -13.66 -5.12
N THR A 115 6.97 -13.31 -3.93
CA THR A 115 6.82 -11.97 -3.37
C THR A 115 8.17 -11.49 -2.85
N GLU A 116 8.33 -10.18 -2.77
CA GLU A 116 9.46 -9.56 -2.09
C GLU A 116 8.96 -9.03 -0.75
N GLN A 117 9.67 -9.35 0.33
CA GLN A 117 9.47 -8.71 1.61
C GLN A 117 9.91 -7.25 1.51
N PHE A 118 9.11 -6.35 2.05
CA PHE A 118 9.49 -4.96 2.21
C PHE A 118 8.79 -4.39 3.42
N PHE A 119 9.37 -3.34 3.99
CA PHE A 119 8.76 -2.63 5.10
C PHE A 119 8.25 -1.24 4.70
N ILE A 120 7.28 -0.77 5.47
CA ILE A 120 6.84 0.62 5.49
C ILE A 120 7.27 1.19 6.84
N GLY A 121 8.03 2.28 6.82
CA GLY A 121 8.56 2.91 8.01
C GLY A 121 7.63 3.99 8.52
N PHE A 122 7.18 3.91 9.78
CA PHE A 122 6.60 5.04 10.50
C PHE A 122 7.75 5.79 11.18
N LEU A 123 8.13 6.92 10.61
CA LEU A 123 9.24 7.76 11.05
C LEU A 123 8.78 8.74 12.14
N GLY A 124 9.54 8.86 13.22
CA GLY A 124 9.25 9.80 14.29
C GLY A 124 10.46 10.22 15.10
N THR A 125 10.25 11.12 16.07
CA THR A 125 11.29 11.61 16.98
C THR A 125 11.39 10.80 18.26
N ALA A 126 10.30 10.17 18.70
CA ALA A 126 10.31 9.32 19.87
C ALA A 126 11.19 8.07 19.65
N THR A 127 11.67 7.46 20.73
CA THR A 127 12.48 6.22 20.64
C THR A 127 11.69 5.04 20.09
N ASN A 128 10.39 4.97 20.40
CA ASN A 128 9.46 3.94 19.93
C ASN A 128 8.03 4.49 20.02
N VAL A 129 7.05 3.72 19.50
CA VAL A 129 5.63 4.10 19.47
C VAL A 129 5.09 4.52 20.84
N SER A 130 5.46 3.80 21.91
CA SER A 130 4.98 4.12 23.28
C SER A 130 5.55 5.43 23.86
N GLY A 131 6.55 6.00 23.20
CA GLY A 131 7.12 7.30 23.55
C GLY A 131 6.54 8.48 22.78
N ILE A 132 5.60 8.25 21.86
CA ILE A 132 4.86 9.33 21.19
C ILE A 132 3.88 9.93 22.21
N THR A 133 3.88 11.25 22.34
CA THR A 133 3.08 11.96 23.37
C THR A 133 2.08 12.96 22.79
N GLU A 134 2.23 13.30 21.52
CA GLU A 134 1.28 14.10 20.74
C GLU A 134 0.19 13.14 20.23
N ASP A 135 -1.08 13.48 20.48
CA ASP A 135 -2.22 12.56 20.37
C ASP A 135 -2.58 12.19 18.94
N ASP A 136 -2.44 13.11 17.98
CA ASP A 136 -2.64 12.85 16.56
C ASP A 136 -1.57 11.90 16.01
N GLN A 137 -0.29 12.15 16.31
CA GLN A 137 0.80 11.23 15.95
C GLN A 137 0.64 9.86 16.59
N GLN A 138 0.17 9.80 17.85
CA GLN A 138 -0.08 8.54 18.52
C GLN A 138 -1.20 7.77 17.82
N ALA A 139 -2.33 8.42 17.53
CA ALA A 139 -3.45 7.80 16.84
C ALA A 139 -3.09 7.33 15.43
N ALA A 140 -2.28 8.09 14.69
CA ALA A 140 -1.77 7.70 13.38
C ALA A 140 -0.86 6.46 13.47
N ALA A 141 0.02 6.40 14.46
CA ALA A 141 0.90 5.24 14.69
C ALA A 141 0.07 4.00 15.08
N GLU A 142 -0.89 4.13 16.00
CA GLU A 142 -1.77 3.04 16.40
C GLU A 142 -2.58 2.50 15.22
N TRP A 143 -3.15 3.39 14.41
CA TRP A 143 -3.82 3.01 13.17
C TRP A 143 -2.88 2.29 12.21
N PHE A 144 -1.66 2.81 12.02
CA PHE A 144 -0.66 2.21 11.13
C PHE A 144 -0.34 0.77 11.52
N PHE A 145 0.05 0.55 12.78
CA PHE A 145 0.45 -0.78 13.25
C PHE A 145 -0.73 -1.75 13.38
N ALA A 146 -1.97 -1.27 13.46
CA ALA A 146 -3.16 -2.10 13.38
C ALA A 146 -3.49 -2.55 11.94
N ASN A 147 -2.96 -1.88 10.91
CA ASN A 147 -3.31 -2.11 9.51
C ASN A 147 -2.17 -2.66 8.63
N TYR A 148 -0.91 -2.60 9.10
CA TYR A 148 0.27 -2.97 8.33
C TYR A 148 1.18 -3.93 9.11
N ASP A 149 1.07 -5.23 8.83
CA ASP A 149 1.94 -6.27 9.43
C ASP A 149 3.42 -6.10 9.04
N ASN A 150 3.68 -5.46 7.90
CA ASN A 150 5.02 -5.08 7.44
C ASN A 150 5.41 -3.64 7.83
N GLY A 151 4.69 -3.02 8.76
CA GLY A 151 5.05 -1.73 9.34
C GLY A 151 6.21 -1.87 10.33
N LYS A 152 7.14 -0.91 10.33
CA LYS A 152 8.15 -0.75 11.39
C LYS A 152 8.20 0.68 11.86
N TYR A 153 8.39 0.89 13.15
CA TYR A 153 8.71 2.21 13.68
C TYR A 153 10.20 2.50 13.48
N ILE A 154 10.53 3.71 13.06
CA ILE A 154 11.91 4.19 12.90
C ILE A 154 12.02 5.54 13.60
N SER A 155 13.00 5.69 14.48
CA SER A 155 13.33 7.00 15.03
C SER A 155 14.42 7.68 14.20
N PHE A 156 14.40 9.01 14.15
CA PHE A 156 15.52 9.76 13.58
C PHE A 156 16.85 9.46 14.28
N ASP A 157 16.83 9.20 15.60
CA ASP A 157 18.03 8.79 16.34
C ASP A 157 18.56 7.42 15.88
N ALA A 158 17.68 6.45 15.57
CA ALA A 158 18.09 5.16 15.02
C ALA A 158 18.77 5.34 13.64
N ILE A 159 18.25 6.25 12.81
CA ILE A 159 18.89 6.62 11.53
C ILE A 159 20.28 7.21 11.79
N LYS A 160 20.38 8.19 12.69
CA LYS A 160 21.64 8.83 13.06
C LYS A 160 22.68 7.83 13.55
N ASN A 161 22.28 6.92 14.43
CA ASN A 161 23.15 5.93 15.05
C ASN A 161 23.48 4.74 14.15
N GLY A 162 22.81 4.60 12.99
CA GLY A 162 23.00 3.45 12.09
C GLY A 162 22.41 2.16 12.62
N GLU A 163 21.35 2.25 13.42
CA GLU A 163 20.60 1.12 13.97
C GLU A 163 19.55 0.58 12.98
N VAL A 164 19.31 1.30 11.89
CA VAL A 164 18.38 0.95 10.82
C VAL A 164 19.04 1.13 9.46
N ASP A 165 18.79 0.20 8.54
CA ASP A 165 19.09 0.35 7.11
C ASP A 165 17.83 0.83 6.39
N LEU A 166 17.90 1.99 5.75
CA LEU A 166 16.74 2.54 5.03
C LEU A 166 16.44 1.77 3.74
N ASN A 167 17.37 0.97 3.22
CA ASN A 167 17.14 0.14 2.03
C ASN A 167 16.10 -0.97 2.24
N ASP A 168 15.80 -1.31 3.50
CA ASP A 168 14.76 -2.27 3.86
C ASP A 168 13.33 -1.71 3.62
N PHE A 169 13.21 -0.40 3.39
CA PHE A 169 11.95 0.32 3.37
C PHE A 169 11.57 0.80 1.97
N ARG A 170 10.38 0.43 1.49
CA ARG A 170 9.85 1.03 0.24
C ARG A 170 9.31 2.44 0.43
N VAL A 171 8.79 2.70 1.63
CA VAL A 171 8.18 3.99 1.98
C VAL A 171 8.54 4.36 3.41
N LEU A 172 8.89 5.62 3.63
CA LEU A 172 8.90 6.23 4.97
C LEU A 172 7.75 7.23 5.07
N TRP A 173 6.90 7.03 6.06
CA TRP A 173 5.81 7.93 6.42
C TRP A 173 6.19 8.70 7.68
N TRP A 174 6.20 10.02 7.60
CA TRP A 174 6.32 10.89 8.76
C TRP A 174 5.10 11.80 8.86
N TYR A 175 4.34 11.63 9.93
CA TYR A 175 3.33 12.60 10.36
C TYR A 175 3.93 13.39 11.53
N ASN A 176 3.98 14.71 11.40
CA ASN A 176 4.44 15.59 12.46
C ASN A 176 3.40 16.67 12.71
N ASP A 177 2.82 16.66 13.89
CA ASP A 177 1.81 17.62 14.34
C ASP A 177 2.23 18.36 15.63
N SER A 178 3.49 18.21 16.04
CA SER A 178 3.96 18.79 17.31
C SER A 178 4.24 20.28 17.23
N GLU A 179 5.09 20.72 16.30
CA GLU A 179 5.56 22.10 16.22
C GLU A 179 5.82 22.52 14.77
N ARG A 180 5.61 23.83 14.50
CA ARG A 180 5.90 24.50 13.21
C ARG A 180 7.31 24.22 12.71
N ASP A 181 8.30 24.40 13.57
CA ASP A 181 9.71 24.19 13.23
C ASP A 181 10.03 22.70 13.35
N LEU A 182 10.70 22.17 12.33
CA LEU A 182 11.10 20.76 12.35
C LEU A 182 12.07 20.50 13.51
N PRO A 183 11.99 19.31 14.15
CA PRO A 183 12.84 18.97 15.27
C PRO A 183 14.32 18.99 14.86
N ALA A 184 15.20 19.43 15.75
CA ALA A 184 16.63 19.61 15.46
C ALA A 184 17.31 18.35 14.87
N ILE A 185 16.85 17.15 15.25
CA ILE A 185 17.36 15.88 14.72
C ILE A 185 17.09 15.72 13.21
N ALA A 186 16.01 16.28 12.68
CA ALA A 186 15.72 16.28 11.25
C ALA A 186 16.74 17.11 10.45
N HIS A 187 17.36 18.11 11.08
CA HIS A 187 18.43 18.94 10.51
C HIS A 187 19.84 18.40 10.74
N ASP A 188 19.99 17.29 11.47
CA ASP A 188 21.30 16.68 11.70
C ASP A 188 21.91 16.22 10.36
N ALA A 189 23.18 16.56 10.13
CA ALA A 189 23.83 16.30 8.84
C ALA A 189 23.89 14.80 8.49
N THR A 190 24.04 13.91 9.48
CA THR A 190 24.05 12.46 9.24
C THR A 190 22.65 11.98 8.86
N VAL A 191 21.62 12.47 9.54
CA VAL A 191 20.23 12.15 9.21
C VAL A 191 19.88 12.64 7.81
N LEU A 192 20.17 13.91 7.49
CA LEU A 192 19.89 14.48 6.18
C LEU A 192 20.58 13.72 5.05
N ASN A 193 21.85 13.37 5.22
CA ASN A 193 22.58 12.60 4.22
C ASN A 193 21.93 11.23 3.97
N LYS A 194 21.53 10.51 5.02
CA LYS A 194 20.88 9.20 4.87
C LYS A 194 19.48 9.30 4.27
N MET A 195 18.69 10.28 4.68
CA MET A 195 17.35 10.51 4.12
C MET A 195 17.41 10.94 2.65
N ASN A 196 18.40 11.77 2.28
CA ASN A 196 18.64 12.13 0.89
C ASN A 196 19.12 10.94 0.07
N GLU A 197 20.09 10.17 0.55
CA GLU A 197 20.56 8.96 -0.16
C GLU A 197 19.40 7.97 -0.39
N TYR A 198 18.58 7.73 0.64
CA TYR A 198 17.37 6.92 0.54
C TYR A 198 16.44 7.42 -0.57
N TYR A 199 16.10 8.70 -0.55
CA TYR A 199 15.15 9.28 -1.49
C TYR A 199 15.71 9.36 -2.93
N GLN A 200 16.99 9.71 -3.07
CA GLN A 200 17.72 9.76 -4.33
C GLN A 200 17.85 8.38 -4.97
N ASN A 201 17.96 7.31 -4.16
CA ASN A 201 18.03 5.92 -4.62
C ASN A 201 16.66 5.25 -4.82
N GLY A 202 15.56 6.01 -4.81
CA GLY A 202 14.24 5.49 -5.17
C GLY A 202 13.31 5.19 -3.99
N GLY A 203 13.78 5.38 -2.75
CA GLY A 203 12.94 5.30 -1.56
C GLY A 203 11.81 6.32 -1.59
N ASN A 204 10.59 5.95 -1.18
CA ASN A 204 9.43 6.84 -1.31
C ASN A 204 9.07 7.50 0.03
N LEU A 205 8.44 8.68 -0.02
CA LEU A 205 8.12 9.46 1.18
C LEU A 205 6.62 9.84 1.22
N LEU A 206 5.99 9.69 2.38
CA LEU A 206 4.68 10.28 2.67
C LEU A 206 4.87 11.25 3.84
N PHE A 207 4.57 12.53 3.66
CA PHE A 207 4.65 13.52 4.73
C PHE A 207 3.30 14.22 4.94
N ASN A 208 2.93 14.33 6.22
CA ASN A 208 1.71 14.97 6.70
C ASN A 208 2.02 16.10 7.68
N GLY A 209 1.18 17.14 7.69
CA GLY A 209 1.32 18.27 8.62
C GLY A 209 2.66 18.98 8.45
N TYR A 210 3.32 19.31 9.55
CA TYR A 210 4.61 20.01 9.54
C TYR A 210 5.73 19.21 8.87
N ALA A 211 5.64 17.87 8.81
CA ALA A 211 6.65 17.03 8.15
C ALA A 211 6.81 17.38 6.66
N CYS A 212 5.78 17.98 6.04
CA CYS A 212 5.85 18.51 4.67
C CYS A 212 7.00 19.52 4.47
N GLY A 213 7.39 20.26 5.51
CA GLY A 213 8.53 21.17 5.46
C GLY A 213 9.85 20.48 5.15
N TYR A 214 9.94 19.17 5.41
CA TYR A 214 11.17 18.41 5.24
C TYR A 214 11.57 18.28 3.76
N PHE A 215 10.64 18.41 2.81
CA PHE A 215 10.97 18.46 1.39
C PHE A 215 11.85 19.66 1.01
N TRP A 216 11.75 20.79 1.71
CA TRP A 216 12.70 21.90 1.53
C TRP A 216 14.03 21.64 2.24
N THR A 217 14.00 21.02 3.42
CA THR A 217 15.23 20.67 4.15
C THR A 217 16.08 19.66 3.37
N LEU A 218 15.45 18.69 2.71
CA LEU A 218 16.10 17.72 1.83
C LEU A 218 16.62 18.36 0.53
N GLY A 219 16.07 19.51 0.13
CA GLY A 219 16.40 20.19 -1.14
C GLY A 219 15.54 19.74 -2.33
N ARG A 220 14.53 18.90 -2.10
CA ARG A 220 13.60 18.43 -3.16
C ARG A 220 12.71 19.56 -3.68
N LEU A 221 12.27 20.44 -2.80
CA LEU A 221 11.60 21.70 -3.13
C LEU A 221 12.54 22.86 -2.82
N THR A 222 12.71 23.79 -3.76
CA THR A 222 13.69 24.88 -3.66
C THR A 222 13.08 26.26 -3.82
N ASN A 223 11.91 26.35 -4.46
CA ASN A 223 11.17 27.60 -4.60
C ASN A 223 10.68 28.10 -3.24
N THR A 224 10.84 29.39 -2.99
CA THR A 224 10.41 30.04 -1.74
C THR A 224 8.99 30.58 -1.92
N TYR A 225 8.00 29.70 -1.75
CA TYR A 225 6.60 30.10 -1.82
C TYR A 225 6.16 30.83 -0.55
N ASN A 226 5.09 31.61 -0.66
CA ASN A 226 4.33 32.02 0.50
C ASN A 226 3.63 30.80 1.08
N MET A 227 3.67 30.66 2.40
CA MET A 227 3.14 29.51 3.12
C MET A 227 2.11 29.97 4.14
N VAL A 228 1.02 29.23 4.27
CA VAL A 228 0.19 29.26 5.47
C VAL A 228 0.61 28.08 6.32
N ILE A 229 1.24 28.39 7.45
CA ILE A 229 1.61 27.40 8.45
C ILE A 229 0.84 27.76 9.71
N GLY A 230 -0.15 26.96 10.08
CA GLY A 230 -0.97 27.15 11.27
C GLY A 230 -0.30 26.46 12.45
N ASP A 231 -0.23 27.09 13.61
CA ASP A 231 0.43 26.63 14.84
C ASP A 231 -0.28 27.12 16.11
N GLY A 232 -1.57 27.41 15.98
CA GLY A 232 -2.40 27.79 17.10
C GLY A 232 -2.79 26.57 17.92
N ALA A 233 -3.20 26.78 19.17
CA ALA A 233 -3.68 25.70 20.05
C ALA A 233 -5.00 25.04 19.59
N GLY A 234 -5.52 25.40 18.41
CA GLY A 234 -6.84 25.04 17.93
C GLY A 234 -7.99 25.94 18.40
N PHE A 235 -9.17 25.68 17.84
CA PHE A 235 -10.41 26.38 18.13
C PHE A 235 -11.64 25.53 17.78
N GLU A 236 -12.78 25.87 18.38
CA GLU A 236 -14.06 25.30 17.95
C GLU A 236 -14.54 25.93 16.65
N ASN A 237 -14.93 25.09 15.71
CA ASN A 237 -15.52 25.50 14.45
C ASN A 237 -16.72 24.59 14.10
N GLY A 238 -17.74 25.16 13.46
CA GLY A 238 -18.98 24.45 13.08
C GLY A 238 -19.01 23.90 11.65
N ASP A 239 -17.97 24.14 10.85
CA ASP A 239 -17.92 23.82 9.43
C ASP A 239 -17.39 22.40 9.18
N THR A 240 -17.53 21.90 7.95
CA THR A 240 -16.79 20.72 7.50
C THR A 240 -15.60 21.17 6.68
N TRP A 241 -14.43 20.61 6.98
CA TRP A 241 -13.18 20.85 6.27
C TRP A 241 -12.93 19.70 5.29
N ALA A 242 -12.40 20.05 4.12
CA ALA A 242 -12.36 19.15 2.97
C ALA A 242 -11.12 19.38 2.11
N ILE A 243 -10.80 18.37 1.31
CA ILE A 243 -9.87 18.47 0.19
C ILE A 243 -10.69 18.65 -1.08
N GLY A 244 -10.43 19.75 -1.80
CA GLY A 244 -10.89 19.94 -3.17
C GLY A 244 -10.02 19.14 -4.13
N ALA A 245 -10.63 18.22 -4.89
CA ALA A 245 -9.95 17.39 -5.87
C ALA A 245 -10.22 17.82 -7.33
N THR A 246 -11.00 18.87 -7.53
CA THR A 246 -11.07 19.61 -8.79
C THR A 246 -10.32 20.93 -8.62
N ILE A 247 -9.31 21.18 -9.44
CA ILE A 247 -8.42 22.35 -9.35
C ILE A 247 -8.47 23.08 -10.68
N GLY A 248 -9.18 24.20 -10.73
CA GLY A 248 -9.46 24.90 -11.99
C GLY A 248 -10.11 23.96 -13.00
N ALA A 249 -9.45 23.76 -14.14
CA ALA A 249 -9.91 22.87 -15.21
C ALA A 249 -9.53 21.38 -15.01
N HIS A 250 -8.85 21.03 -13.92
CA HIS A 250 -8.26 19.70 -13.73
C HIS A 250 -8.97 18.85 -12.67
N ASP A 251 -9.31 17.62 -13.04
CA ASP A 251 -9.91 16.62 -12.16
C ASP A 251 -8.84 15.63 -11.65
N MET A 252 -8.68 15.57 -10.32
CA MET A 252 -7.70 14.70 -9.64
C MET A 252 -8.32 13.43 -9.05
N THR A 253 -9.63 13.24 -9.13
CA THR A 253 -10.35 12.18 -8.42
C THR A 253 -9.97 10.77 -8.86
N SER A 254 -9.40 10.61 -10.05
CA SER A 254 -8.88 9.34 -10.56
C SER A 254 -7.49 8.97 -10.03
N HIS A 255 -6.82 9.87 -9.31
CA HIS A 255 -5.50 9.58 -8.75
C HIS A 255 -5.60 8.42 -7.74
N PRO A 256 -4.64 7.48 -7.71
CA PRO A 256 -4.69 6.31 -6.81
C PRO A 256 -4.90 6.63 -5.33
N ILE A 257 -4.45 7.79 -4.85
CA ILE A 257 -4.66 8.22 -3.45
C ILE A 257 -6.15 8.35 -3.09
N TYR A 258 -7.01 8.57 -4.08
CA TYR A 258 -8.46 8.73 -3.91
C TYR A 258 -9.25 7.46 -4.27
N ASN A 259 -8.58 6.32 -4.50
CA ASN A 259 -9.27 5.08 -4.84
C ASN A 259 -10.29 4.68 -3.75
N GLY A 260 -11.54 4.44 -4.15
CA GLY A 260 -12.63 4.09 -3.24
C GLY A 260 -13.20 5.27 -2.41
N ILE A 261 -12.71 6.50 -2.60
CA ILE A 261 -13.31 7.69 -2.00
C ILE A 261 -14.64 7.99 -2.69
N THR A 262 -15.69 8.23 -1.90
CA THR A 262 -16.94 8.79 -2.40
C THR A 262 -16.86 10.31 -2.32
N PHE A 263 -16.75 10.96 -3.47
CA PHE A 263 -16.67 12.43 -3.56
C PHE A 263 -18.04 13.07 -3.41
N ASN A 264 -18.09 14.18 -2.69
CA ASN A 264 -19.16 15.15 -2.83
C ASN A 264 -18.96 15.90 -4.15
N GLN A 265 -20.07 16.24 -4.81
CA GLN A 265 -20.05 17.01 -6.04
C GLN A 265 -21.06 18.14 -5.96
N ASP A 266 -20.60 19.35 -6.23
CA ASP A 266 -21.45 20.52 -6.31
C ASP A 266 -22.12 20.65 -7.69
N GLY A 267 -23.10 21.55 -7.82
CA GLY A 267 -23.89 21.68 -9.05
C GLY A 267 -23.09 22.10 -10.29
N ASP A 268 -21.89 22.66 -10.12
CA ASP A 268 -20.95 23.02 -11.18
C ASP A 268 -19.96 21.90 -11.51
N GLY A 269 -20.07 20.75 -10.86
CA GLY A 269 -19.21 19.59 -11.06
C GLY A 269 -17.97 19.55 -10.17
N TYR A 270 -17.73 20.56 -9.32
CA TYR A 270 -16.61 20.60 -8.38
C TYR A 270 -16.66 19.43 -7.40
N GLN A 271 -15.58 18.65 -7.32
CA GLN A 271 -15.49 17.47 -6.47
C GLN A 271 -14.59 17.69 -5.27
N TRP A 272 -15.07 17.28 -4.11
CA TRP A 272 -14.36 17.44 -2.84
C TRP A 272 -14.65 16.29 -1.89
N VAL A 273 -13.72 16.01 -0.98
CA VAL A 273 -13.83 14.97 0.04
C VAL A 273 -13.75 15.60 1.43
N PRO A 274 -14.75 15.42 2.29
CA PRO A 274 -14.68 15.88 3.67
C PRO A 274 -13.65 15.05 4.45
N ILE A 275 -12.84 15.71 5.28
CA ILE A 275 -11.79 15.05 6.07
C ILE A 275 -11.96 15.28 7.57
N ILE A 276 -12.54 16.40 7.99
CA ILE A 276 -12.86 16.64 9.40
C ILE A 276 -14.16 17.45 9.57
N GLY A 277 -14.98 17.01 10.52
CA GLY A 277 -16.30 17.58 10.80
C GLY A 277 -16.28 18.69 11.87
N PRO A 278 -17.47 19.18 12.27
CA PRO A 278 -17.63 20.14 13.36
C PRO A 278 -16.97 19.67 14.66
N GLY A 279 -16.41 20.61 15.43
CA GLY A 279 -15.68 20.32 16.67
C GLY A 279 -14.48 21.22 16.90
N TYR A 280 -13.72 20.90 17.96
CA TYR A 280 -12.38 21.44 18.18
C TYR A 280 -11.42 20.88 17.13
N ARG A 281 -10.54 21.74 16.62
CA ARG A 281 -9.57 21.44 15.56
C ARG A 281 -8.33 22.29 15.76
N GLU A 282 -7.17 21.73 15.48
CA GLU A 282 -5.90 22.39 15.74
C GLU A 282 -5.48 23.33 14.60
N ASP A 283 -5.93 23.04 13.37
CA ASP A 283 -5.64 23.83 12.17
C ASP A 283 -4.14 23.89 11.83
N HIS A 284 -3.42 22.79 12.07
CA HIS A 284 -1.98 22.64 11.81
C HIS A 284 -1.66 22.54 10.30
N ASN A 285 -1.90 23.63 9.58
CA ASN A 285 -1.61 23.73 8.16
C ASN A 285 -0.11 23.74 7.89
N TYR A 286 0.26 23.18 6.76
CA TYR A 286 1.53 23.42 6.09
C TYR A 286 1.25 23.49 4.58
N VAL A 287 0.66 24.59 4.10
CA VAL A 287 0.20 24.70 2.71
C VAL A 287 0.89 25.84 1.96
N ILE A 288 1.14 25.62 0.67
CA ILE A 288 1.61 26.67 -0.25
C ILE A 288 0.42 27.54 -0.62
N VAL A 289 0.57 28.86 -0.53
CA VAL A 289 -0.42 29.85 -0.98
C VAL A 289 0.19 30.82 -1.99
N GLU A 290 -0.68 31.55 -2.69
CA GLU A 290 -0.28 32.44 -3.79
C GLU A 290 0.56 31.72 -4.86
N ALA A 291 0.28 30.43 -5.09
CA ALA A 291 1.03 29.59 -6.02
C ALA A 291 1.04 30.18 -7.44
N ALA A 292 -0.12 30.59 -7.96
CA ALA A 292 -0.21 31.29 -9.24
C ALA A 292 0.54 32.63 -9.23
N GLY A 293 0.36 33.42 -8.17
CA GLY A 293 0.98 34.74 -8.01
C GLY A 293 2.50 34.69 -7.99
N TYR A 294 3.10 33.68 -7.34
CA TYR A 294 4.54 33.43 -7.34
C TYR A 294 5.10 33.26 -8.75
N HIS A 295 4.32 32.61 -9.64
CA HIS A 295 4.68 32.42 -11.05
C HIS A 295 4.25 33.59 -11.96
N GLY A 296 3.73 34.68 -11.40
CA GLY A 296 3.34 35.89 -12.14
C GLY A 296 1.98 35.80 -12.84
N TYR A 297 1.13 34.84 -12.46
CA TYR A 297 -0.18 34.59 -13.05
C TYR A 297 -1.32 34.91 -12.08
N GLY A 298 -2.52 35.17 -12.62
CA GLY A 298 -3.74 35.22 -11.82
C GLY A 298 -4.23 33.82 -11.43
N ASN A 299 -4.98 33.70 -10.33
CA ASN A 299 -5.38 32.38 -9.80
C ASN A 299 -6.22 31.54 -10.76
N GLY A 300 -6.95 32.16 -11.70
CA GLY A 300 -7.74 31.45 -12.71
C GLY A 300 -7.02 31.21 -14.04
N ASP A 301 -5.73 31.53 -14.16
CA ASP A 301 -4.97 31.37 -15.40
C ASP A 301 -4.36 29.97 -15.48
N GLU A 302 -4.71 29.19 -16.50
CA GLU A 302 -4.19 27.84 -16.75
C GLU A 302 -2.65 27.77 -16.85
N ASN A 303 -2.00 28.87 -17.24
CA ASN A 303 -0.53 28.92 -17.27
C ASN A 303 0.06 28.80 -15.85
N ALA A 304 -0.68 29.18 -14.81
CA ALA A 304 -0.26 28.98 -13.42
C ALA A 304 -0.12 27.50 -13.06
N TYR A 305 -1.07 26.66 -13.49
CA TYR A 305 -1.01 25.22 -13.25
C TYR A 305 0.23 24.61 -13.91
N ALA A 306 0.46 24.94 -15.19
CA ALA A 306 1.61 24.45 -15.93
C ALA A 306 2.94 24.94 -15.33
N ALA A 307 3.02 26.21 -14.93
CA ALA A 307 4.21 26.78 -14.30
C ALA A 307 4.53 26.11 -12.95
N PHE A 308 3.53 25.98 -12.07
CA PHE A 308 3.70 25.37 -10.76
C PHE A 308 4.09 23.89 -10.84
N THR A 309 3.36 23.11 -11.64
CA THR A 309 3.63 21.66 -11.79
C THR A 309 4.98 21.39 -12.43
N SER A 310 5.38 22.18 -13.43
CA SER A 310 6.68 22.04 -14.11
C SER A 310 7.85 22.46 -13.23
N ALA A 311 7.71 23.57 -12.50
CA ALA A 311 8.79 24.12 -11.66
C ALA A 311 9.15 23.20 -10.49
N ASN A 312 8.18 22.46 -9.94
CA ASN A 312 8.40 21.58 -8.80
C ASN A 312 8.48 20.09 -9.18
N LYS A 313 8.17 19.73 -10.44
CA LYS A 313 7.97 18.34 -10.91
C LYS A 313 6.97 17.61 -10.02
N VAL A 314 5.73 18.12 -10.01
CA VAL A 314 4.64 17.61 -9.17
C VAL A 314 3.38 17.35 -9.98
N ARG A 315 2.52 16.45 -9.49
CA ARG A 315 1.08 16.52 -9.75
C ARG A 315 0.41 17.27 -8.61
N TRP A 316 -0.44 18.24 -8.94
CA TRP A 316 -1.19 19.02 -7.98
C TRP A 316 -2.49 18.28 -7.69
N LEU A 317 -2.60 17.64 -6.52
CA LEU A 317 -3.64 16.64 -6.25
C LEU A 317 -4.79 17.16 -5.40
N GLY A 318 -4.58 18.25 -4.68
CA GLY A 318 -5.63 18.82 -3.86
C GLY A 318 -5.35 20.21 -3.33
N VAL A 319 -6.45 20.90 -3.08
CA VAL A 319 -6.53 22.23 -2.46
C VAL A 319 -7.45 22.17 -1.25
N TRP A 320 -7.45 23.22 -0.42
CA TRP A 320 -8.51 23.40 0.59
C TRP A 320 -9.88 23.40 -0.10
N GLY A 321 -10.89 22.70 0.43
CA GLY A 321 -12.18 22.49 -0.24
C GLY A 321 -13.00 23.76 -0.54
N GLY A 322 -12.66 24.89 0.08
CA GLY A 322 -13.21 26.20 -0.28
C GLY A 322 -12.52 26.87 -1.48
N ILE A 323 -11.37 26.36 -1.91
CA ILE A 323 -10.56 26.86 -3.02
C ILE A 323 -10.83 26.01 -4.26
N ARG A 324 -10.98 26.68 -5.40
CA ARG A 324 -11.33 26.04 -6.68
C ARG A 324 -10.36 26.36 -7.81
N ASP A 325 -9.34 27.15 -7.53
CA ASP A 325 -8.43 27.73 -8.52
C ASP A 325 -6.96 27.47 -8.14
N TYR A 326 -6.03 28.09 -8.86
CA TYR A 326 -4.59 27.89 -8.70
C TYR A 326 -3.97 28.75 -7.57
N PHE A 327 -4.77 29.18 -6.60
CA PHE A 327 -4.28 29.99 -5.49
C PHE A 327 -3.35 29.21 -4.54
N MET A 328 -3.67 27.96 -4.19
CA MET A 328 -2.97 27.25 -3.11
C MET A 328 -2.79 25.76 -3.38
N ALA A 329 -1.72 25.16 -2.88
CA ALA A 329 -1.46 23.71 -2.97
C ALA A 329 -1.38 23.08 -1.58
N GLY A 330 -2.27 22.11 -1.32
CA GLY A 330 -2.36 21.42 -0.04
C GLY A 330 -2.06 19.92 -0.11
N VAL A 331 -2.30 19.31 -1.28
CA VAL A 331 -1.93 17.91 -1.55
C VAL A 331 -1.21 17.83 -2.89
N MET A 332 -0.05 17.17 -2.92
CA MET A 332 0.75 17.01 -4.14
C MET A 332 1.40 15.63 -4.18
N GLU A 333 1.61 15.12 -5.40
CA GLU A 333 2.59 14.08 -5.64
C GLU A 333 3.86 14.73 -6.19
N LEU A 334 4.99 14.50 -5.54
CA LEU A 334 6.30 14.84 -6.03
C LEU A 334 6.78 13.68 -6.90
N LEU A 335 6.90 13.95 -8.20
CA LEU A 335 7.31 12.95 -9.19
C LEU A 335 8.82 12.70 -9.10
N PRO A 336 9.30 11.54 -9.57
CA PRO A 336 10.73 11.28 -9.70
C PRO A 336 11.40 12.33 -10.57
N THR A 337 12.63 12.68 -10.22
CA THR A 337 13.54 13.50 -11.03
C THR A 337 14.84 12.73 -11.28
N ASP A 338 15.76 13.33 -12.04
CA ASP A 338 17.08 12.73 -12.27
C ASP A 338 17.90 12.64 -10.96
N GLU A 339 17.64 13.53 -10.00
CA GLU A 339 18.30 13.54 -8.69
C GLU A 339 17.54 12.71 -7.65
N TYR A 340 16.22 12.88 -7.56
CA TYR A 340 15.36 12.20 -6.59
C TYR A 340 14.54 11.13 -7.30
N GLN A 341 15.02 9.88 -7.28
CA GLN A 341 14.34 8.81 -8.02
C GLN A 341 13.04 8.34 -7.33
N GLY A 342 12.87 8.58 -6.03
CA GLY A 342 11.64 8.23 -5.32
C GLY A 342 10.44 9.11 -5.70
N LYS A 343 9.23 8.59 -5.51
CA LYS A 343 8.00 9.39 -5.46
C LYS A 343 7.77 9.88 -4.03
N ALA A 344 7.03 10.97 -3.88
CA ALA A 344 6.54 11.36 -2.57
C ALA A 344 5.13 11.94 -2.62
N ILE A 345 4.39 11.83 -1.51
CA ILE A 345 3.11 12.49 -1.30
C ILE A 345 3.27 13.53 -0.19
N TYR A 346 2.79 14.73 -0.50
CA TYR A 346 2.70 15.88 0.39
C TYR A 346 1.23 16.04 0.81
N GLN A 347 0.95 16.10 2.10
CA GLN A 347 -0.39 16.32 2.66
C GLN A 347 -0.33 17.36 3.78
N GLY A 348 -0.45 18.64 3.41
CA GLY A 348 -0.29 19.77 4.34
C GLY A 348 -1.58 20.44 4.79
N ILE A 349 -2.75 19.95 4.38
CA ILE A 349 -4.04 20.53 4.79
C ILE A 349 -4.27 20.22 6.28
N GLY A 350 -4.49 21.26 7.09
CA GLY A 350 -4.61 21.15 8.56
C GLY A 350 -5.85 20.40 9.06
N GLY A 351 -6.76 19.96 8.17
CA GLY A 351 -7.86 19.08 8.55
C GLY A 351 -7.54 17.60 8.56
N PHE A 352 -6.27 17.22 8.34
CA PHE A 352 -5.81 15.84 8.30
C PHE A 352 -5.38 15.37 9.71
N GLU A 353 -6.31 15.45 10.66
CA GLU A 353 -6.14 15.08 12.08
C GLU A 353 -6.58 13.61 12.27
N PHE A 354 -5.69 12.78 12.81
CA PHE A 354 -5.98 11.37 13.14
C PHE A 354 -6.77 11.21 14.45
N ASN A 355 -6.75 12.23 15.31
CA ASN A 355 -7.45 12.28 16.58
C ASN A 355 -8.07 13.66 16.81
N GLN A 356 -9.24 13.92 16.22
CA GLN A 356 -9.98 15.14 16.53
C GLN A 356 -10.22 15.25 18.05
N ASN A 357 -9.76 16.34 18.67
CA ASN A 357 -9.72 16.38 20.14
C ASN A 357 -11.15 16.39 20.75
N ALA A 358 -11.32 15.63 21.84
CA ALA A 358 -12.53 15.64 22.65
C ALA A 358 -12.62 16.91 23.51
N ALA A 359 -12.95 18.02 22.86
CA ALA A 359 -12.98 19.35 23.45
C ALA A 359 -14.11 20.21 22.88
N GLY A 360 -14.51 21.22 23.65
CA GLY A 360 -15.55 22.17 23.26
C GLY A 360 -16.99 21.66 23.47
N GLU A 361 -17.96 22.43 22.99
CA GLU A 361 -19.39 22.17 23.05
C GLU A 361 -19.94 21.50 21.77
N LEU A 362 -19.33 21.72 20.60
CA LEU A 362 -19.84 21.25 19.30
C LEU A 362 -19.60 19.75 19.06
N ASN A 363 -18.46 19.23 19.53
CA ASN A 363 -18.11 17.81 19.43
C ASN A 363 -17.33 17.37 20.68
N PRO A 364 -18.01 17.29 21.85
CA PRO A 364 -17.34 17.00 23.13
C PRO A 364 -16.70 15.62 23.19
N ASP A 365 -17.10 14.70 22.30
CA ASP A 365 -16.59 13.33 22.24
C ASP A 365 -15.37 13.19 21.30
N GLY A 366 -15.03 14.22 20.51
CA GLY A 366 -13.89 14.19 19.58
C GLY A 366 -14.05 13.21 18.41
N VAL A 367 -15.27 12.74 18.14
CA VAL A 367 -15.48 11.75 17.08
C VAL A 367 -15.54 12.45 15.73
N ASN A 368 -14.54 12.25 14.89
CA ASN A 368 -14.55 12.75 13.52
C ASN A 368 -15.45 11.86 12.63
N PRO A 369 -16.59 12.37 12.11
CA PRO A 369 -17.48 11.59 11.23
C PRO A 369 -16.84 11.22 9.89
N TYR A 370 -15.70 11.83 9.54
CA TYR A 370 -14.99 11.61 8.28
C TYR A 370 -13.65 10.90 8.46
N GLN A 371 -13.38 10.29 9.63
CA GLN A 371 -12.14 9.56 9.91
C GLN A 371 -11.84 8.48 8.86
N SER A 372 -12.87 7.83 8.30
CA SER A 372 -12.71 6.82 7.25
C SER A 372 -12.05 7.39 5.99
N ASN A 373 -12.25 8.66 5.66
CA ASN A 373 -11.65 9.29 4.49
C ASN A 373 -10.16 9.57 4.73
N ILE A 374 -9.79 10.06 5.92
CA ILE A 374 -8.38 10.23 6.33
C ILE A 374 -7.66 8.88 6.24
N ASN A 375 -8.21 7.85 6.89
CA ASN A 375 -7.64 6.50 6.89
C ASN A 375 -7.51 5.93 5.47
N LEU A 376 -8.52 6.11 4.61
CA LEU A 376 -8.50 5.59 3.25
C LEU A 376 -7.50 6.33 2.36
N ILE A 377 -7.42 7.66 2.45
CA ILE A 377 -6.43 8.46 1.71
C ILE A 377 -5.01 8.08 2.14
N THR A 378 -4.74 7.95 3.44
CA THR A 378 -3.42 7.51 3.93
C THR A 378 -3.10 6.10 3.46
N LYS A 379 -4.04 5.16 3.59
CA LYS A 379 -3.87 3.78 3.12
C LYS A 379 -3.54 3.73 1.63
N ASN A 380 -4.27 4.50 0.82
CA ASN A 380 -4.04 4.56 -0.61
C ASN A 380 -2.69 5.20 -0.95
N SER A 381 -2.28 6.26 -0.25
CA SER A 381 -0.95 6.87 -0.40
C SER A 381 0.17 5.86 -0.11
N LEU A 382 0.10 5.17 1.04
CA LEU A 382 1.07 4.14 1.41
C LEU A 382 1.12 3.00 0.39
N ASN A 383 -0.05 2.52 -0.07
CA ASN A 383 -0.12 1.46 -1.07
C ASN A 383 0.45 1.91 -2.42
N TYR A 384 0.10 3.11 -2.87
CA TYR A 384 0.61 3.67 -4.13
C TYR A 384 2.12 3.90 -4.11
N LEU A 385 2.66 4.37 -2.99
CA LEU A 385 4.11 4.57 -2.81
C LEU A 385 4.86 3.24 -2.61
N SER A 386 4.20 2.19 -2.11
CA SER A 386 4.81 0.87 -1.91
C SER A 386 4.90 0.03 -3.19
N GLN A 387 4.28 0.46 -4.29
CA GLN A 387 4.37 -0.23 -5.57
C GLN A 387 5.77 -0.02 -6.18
N LYS A 388 6.41 -1.11 -6.62
CA LYS A 388 7.61 -1.02 -7.46
C LYS A 388 7.28 -0.32 -8.79
N LYS A 389 8.26 0.39 -9.32
CA LYS A 389 8.17 1.05 -10.64
C LYS A 389 8.18 0.03 -11.77
#